data_AF-A0A2E3GZK8-F1
#
_entry.id   AF-A0A2E3GZK8-F1
#
_cell.length_a   1.000
_cell.length_b   1.000
_cell.length_c   1.000
_cell.angle_alpha   90.00
_cell.angle_beta   90.00
_cell.angle_gamma   90.00
#
_symmetry.space_group_name_H-M   'P 1'
#
loop_
_entity.id
_entity.type
_entity.pdbx_description
1 polymer ?
#
loop_
_entity_poly.entity_id
_entity_poly.type
_entity_poly.pdbx_seq_one_letter_code
_entity_poly.pdbx_strand_id
1 'polypeptide(L)'
;MKVISYEEWKRQVELAHKDDEPVQCEECCGEGHQECDLGHEHECQECDGLGNVPAADTSRRAYANDLASDLQAMLDWCGKIPAEIESSSGLSMAVYSDIKTRKLRIVA
;
A
#
# COMPACT_ATOMS: atom_id res chain seq x y z
N MET A 1 -0.49 12.71 -2.94
CA MET A 1 -0.45 11.25 -2.72
C MET A 1 -1.39 10.60 -3.73
N LYS A 2 -0.98 9.50 -4.37
CA LYS A 2 -1.78 8.79 -5.39
C LYS A 2 -2.15 7.43 -4.82
N VAL A 3 -3.44 7.16 -4.62
CA VAL A 3 -3.92 5.80 -4.32
C VAL A 3 -3.80 4.99 -5.61
N ILE A 4 -3.06 3.88 -5.55
CA ILE A 4 -2.85 2.96 -6.67
C ILE A 4 -3.67 1.69 -6.46
N SER A 5 -3.96 0.94 -7.53
CA SER A 5 -4.65 -0.35 -7.42
C SER A 5 -3.71 -1.42 -6.87
N TYR A 6 -4.27 -2.51 -6.35
CA TYR A 6 -3.51 -3.69 -5.91
C TYR A 6 -2.53 -4.19 -6.98
N GLU A 7 -2.97 -4.32 -8.23
CA GLU A 7 -2.12 -4.79 -9.34
C GLU A 7 -0.95 -3.85 -9.63
N GLU A 8 -1.16 -2.54 -9.49
CA GLU A 8 -0.11 -1.54 -9.70
C GLU A 8 0.88 -1.51 -8.53
N TRP A 9 0.38 -1.61 -7.29
CA TRP A 9 1.22 -1.75 -6.08
C TRP A 9 2.08 -3.01 -6.17
N LYS A 10 1.47 -4.15 -6.50
CA LYS A 10 2.16 -5.44 -6.63
C LYS A 10 3.30 -5.35 -7.64
N ARG A 11 3.05 -4.78 -8.81
CA ARG A 11 4.10 -4.58 -9.83
C ARG A 11 5.25 -3.71 -9.32
N GLN A 12 4.96 -2.65 -8.55
CA GLN A 12 6.00 -1.78 -8.01
C GLN A 12 6.84 -2.49 -6.95
N VAL A 13 6.21 -3.27 -6.07
CA VAL A 13 6.88 -4.10 -5.06
C VAL A 13 7.77 -5.14 -5.74
N GLU A 14 7.24 -5.88 -6.71
CA GLU A 14 8.01 -6.87 -7.49
C GLU A 14 9.19 -6.22 -8.23
N LEU A 15 9.01 -5.02 -8.79
CA LEU A 15 10.08 -4.30 -9.47
C LEU A 15 11.17 -3.83 -8.50
N ALA A 16 10.78 -3.35 -7.31
CA ALA A 16 11.69 -2.89 -6.27
C ALA A 16 12.52 -4.05 -5.68
N HIS A 17 11.93 -5.24 -5.62
CA HIS A 17 12.53 -6.46 -5.07
C HIS A 17 12.90 -7.49 -6.15
N LYS A 18 13.06 -7.04 -7.40
CA LYS A 18 13.34 -7.94 -8.54
C LYS A 18 14.66 -8.72 -8.41
N ASP A 19 15.61 -8.15 -7.67
CA ASP A 19 16.96 -8.69 -7.48
C ASP A 19 17.05 -9.51 -6.18
N ASP A 20 15.96 -9.56 -5.39
CA ASP A 20 15.90 -10.36 -4.18
C ASP A 20 15.68 -11.83 -4.53
N GLU A 21 16.37 -12.71 -3.82
CA GLU A 21 16.24 -14.14 -4.02
C GLU A 21 14.87 -14.62 -3.50
N PRO A 22 14.08 -15.34 -4.32
CA PRO A 22 12.77 -15.82 -3.89
C PRO A 22 12.91 -16.76 -2.69
N VAL A 23 11.97 -16.64 -1.75
CA VAL A 23 12.00 -17.42 -0.52
C VAL A 23 11.16 -18.68 -0.67
N GLN A 24 11.55 -19.73 0.05
CA GLN A 24 10.84 -21.00 0.06
C GLN A 24 9.42 -20.81 0.62
N CYS A 25 8.41 -21.35 -0.08
CA CYS A 25 7.04 -21.32 0.40
C CYS A 25 6.92 -22.18 1.66
N GLU A 26 6.43 -21.59 2.76
CA GLU A 26 6.30 -22.26 4.05
C GLU A 26 5.24 -23.37 4.03
N GLU A 27 4.13 -23.15 3.31
CA GLU A 27 3.00 -24.09 3.25
C GLU A 27 3.36 -25.41 2.56
N CYS A 28 4.07 -25.35 1.43
CA CYS A 28 4.51 -26.56 0.72
C CYS A 28 5.98 -26.90 0.95
N CYS A 29 6.64 -26.20 1.88
CA CYS A 29 8.06 -26.40 2.20
C CYS A 29 8.94 -26.46 0.95
N GLY A 30 8.70 -25.61 -0.06
CA GLY A 30 9.49 -25.62 -1.29
C GLY A 30 9.08 -26.61 -2.37
N GLU A 31 8.16 -27.53 -2.09
CA GLU A 31 7.81 -28.60 -3.04
C GLU A 31 6.87 -28.13 -4.15
N GLY A 32 6.11 -27.05 -3.90
CA GLY A 32 5.14 -26.53 -4.86
C GLY A 32 3.83 -27.33 -4.91
N HIS A 33 3.75 -28.47 -4.23
CA HIS A 33 2.54 -29.27 -4.11
C HIS A 33 2.26 -29.65 -2.65
N GLN A 34 1.01 -30.04 -2.37
CA GLN A 34 0.57 -30.57 -1.09
C GLN A 34 -0.27 -31.83 -1.32
N GLU A 35 -0.11 -32.82 -0.45
CA GLU A 35 -0.93 -34.03 -0.46
C GLU A 35 -2.15 -33.82 0.45
N CYS A 36 -3.35 -34.08 -0.06
CA CYS A 36 -4.57 -34.08 0.76
C CYS A 36 -4.70 -35.39 1.56
N ASP A 37 -5.58 -35.42 2.56
CA ASP A 37 -5.85 -36.60 3.40
C ASP A 37 -6.28 -37.87 2.62
N LEU A 38 -6.69 -37.71 1.36
CA LEU A 38 -7.07 -38.80 0.46
C LEU A 38 -5.89 -39.37 -0.35
N GLY A 39 -4.69 -38.82 -0.19
CA GLY A 39 -3.47 -39.22 -0.91
C GLY A 39 -3.36 -38.67 -2.33
N HIS A 40 -4.04 -37.56 -2.63
CA HIS A 40 -3.90 -36.87 -3.91
C HIS A 40 -3.04 -35.62 -3.77
N GLU A 41 -2.11 -35.43 -4.70
CA GLU A 41 -1.30 -34.21 -4.80
C GLU A 41 -2.07 -33.09 -5.51
N HIS A 42 -1.98 -31.89 -4.95
CA HIS A 42 -2.52 -30.66 -5.49
C HIS A 42 -1.43 -29.58 -5.53
N GLU A 43 -1.52 -28.67 -6.48
CA GLU A 43 -0.66 -27.49 -6.50
C GLU A 43 -0.88 -26.65 -5.23
N CYS A 44 0.22 -26.21 -4.63
CA CYS A 44 0.17 -25.32 -3.48
C CYS A 44 -0.40 -23.97 -3.89
N GLN A 45 -1.51 -23.57 -3.28
CA GLN A 45 -2.24 -22.34 -3.61
C GLN A 45 -1.48 -21.08 -3.19
N GLU A 46 -0.64 -21.14 -2.16
CA GLU A 46 0.10 -19.96 -1.70
C GLU A 46 1.25 -19.58 -2.61
N CYS A 47 1.82 -20.54 -3.35
CA CYS A 47 2.91 -20.29 -4.29
C CYS A 47 2.56 -20.62 -5.74
N ASP A 48 1.28 -20.84 -6.06
CA ASP A 48 0.79 -21.22 -7.38
C ASP A 48 1.63 -22.35 -8.04
N GLY A 49 1.96 -23.39 -7.26
CA GLY A 49 2.74 -24.53 -7.78
C GLY A 49 4.27 -24.33 -7.87
N LEU A 50 4.80 -23.14 -7.56
CA LEU A 50 6.21 -22.81 -7.80
C LEU A 50 7.19 -23.32 -6.73
N GLY A 51 6.70 -23.57 -5.52
CA GLY A 51 7.51 -23.93 -4.35
C GLY A 51 8.21 -22.73 -3.70
N ASN A 52 8.32 -21.60 -4.40
CA ASN A 52 8.87 -20.36 -3.88
C ASN A 52 7.89 -19.20 -4.07
N VAL A 53 8.01 -18.20 -3.20
CA VAL A 53 7.27 -16.94 -3.28
C VAL A 53 8.25 -15.79 -3.40
N PRO A 54 7.85 -14.65 -4.00
CA PRO A 54 8.68 -13.46 -4.00
C PRO A 54 9.12 -13.12 -2.57
N ALA A 55 10.37 -12.70 -2.39
CA ALA A 55 10.90 -12.31 -1.07
C ALA A 55 10.07 -11.18 -0.43
N ALA A 56 9.51 -10.31 -1.27
CA ALA A 56 8.55 -9.30 -0.85
C ALA A 56 7.14 -9.89 -0.73
N ASP A 57 6.50 -9.66 0.41
CA ASP A 57 5.10 -10.02 0.62
C ASP A 57 4.20 -9.20 -0.32
N THR A 58 3.73 -9.83 -1.38
CA THR A 58 2.81 -9.25 -2.38
C THR A 58 1.35 -9.63 -2.10
N SER A 59 1.05 -10.16 -0.91
CA SER A 59 -0.30 -10.57 -0.55
C SER A 59 -1.26 -9.38 -0.50
N ARG A 60 -2.56 -9.64 -0.71
CA ARG A 60 -3.61 -8.63 -0.52
C ARG A 60 -3.66 -8.08 0.90
N ARG A 61 -3.20 -8.86 1.88
CA ARG A 61 -3.10 -8.43 3.28
C ARG A 61 -2.01 -7.37 3.45
N ALA A 62 -0.83 -7.58 2.87
CA ALA A 62 0.24 -6.59 2.87
C ALA A 62 -0.21 -5.28 2.20
N TYR A 63 -0.86 -5.37 1.04
CA TYR A 63 -1.46 -4.20 0.39
C TYR A 63 -2.47 -3.46 1.29
N ALA A 64 -3.35 -4.18 1.98
CA ALA A 64 -4.33 -3.56 2.88
C ALA A 64 -3.66 -2.84 4.06
N ASN A 65 -2.58 -3.39 4.60
CA ASN A 65 -1.80 -2.78 5.67
C ASN A 65 -1.10 -1.50 5.19
N ASP A 66 -0.46 -1.55 4.03
CA ASP A 66 0.19 -0.37 3.41
C ASP A 66 -0.82 0.74 3.15
N LEU A 67 -1.97 0.39 2.56
CA LEU A 67 -3.05 1.34 2.30
C LEU A 67 -3.58 1.95 3.61
N ALA A 68 -3.75 1.16 4.67
CA ALA A 68 -4.20 1.66 5.97
C ALA A 68 -3.18 2.64 6.58
N SER A 69 -1.89 2.33 6.47
CA SER A 69 -0.80 3.21 6.92
C SER A 69 -0.81 4.55 6.16
N ASP A 70 -0.93 4.49 4.84
CA ASP A 70 -1.03 5.67 3.96
C ASP A 70 -2.26 6.53 4.31
N LEU A 71 -3.42 5.90 4.53
CA LEU A 71 -4.65 6.58 4.95
C LEU A 71 -4.47 7.26 6.32
N GLN A 72 -3.83 6.59 7.28
CA GLN A 72 -3.56 7.16 8.60
C GLN A 72 -2.62 8.37 8.51
N ALA A 73 -1.56 8.28 7.71
CA ALA A 73 -0.65 9.41 7.48
C ALA A 73 -1.37 10.63 6.90
N MET A 74 -2.36 10.42 6.02
CA MET A 74 -3.22 11.50 5.53
C MET A 74 -4.10 12.11 6.61
N LEU A 75 -4.71 11.29 7.47
CA LEU A 75 -5.52 11.79 8.59
C LEU A 75 -4.67 12.63 9.55
N ASP A 76 -3.47 12.16 9.88
CA ASP A 76 -2.53 12.88 10.72
C ASP A 76 -2.09 14.19 10.07
N TRP A 77 -1.87 14.22 8.76
CA TRP A 77 -1.54 15.44 8.04
C TRP A 77 -2.70 16.44 8.02
N CYS A 78 -3.93 15.98 7.80
CA CYS A 78 -5.14 16.82 7.86
C CYS A 78 -5.37 17.38 9.28
N GLY A 79 -5.10 16.60 10.32
CA GLY A 79 -5.19 17.04 11.71
C GLY A 79 -4.10 18.04 12.13
N LYS A 80 -3.05 18.22 11.31
CA LYS A 80 -1.94 19.14 11.54
C LYS A 80 -2.06 20.47 10.81
N ILE A 81 -3.15 20.73 10.08
CA ILE A 81 -3.42 22.08 9.55
C ILE A 81 -3.68 22.99 10.77
N PRO A 82 -2.80 23.96 11.09
CA PRO A 82 -3.04 24.86 12.20
C PRO A 82 -4.32 25.66 11.91
N ALA A 83 -5.25 25.68 12.85
CA ALA A 83 -6.47 26.49 12.75
C ALA A 83 -6.18 28.00 12.77
N GLU A 84 -4.95 28.41 13.05
CA GLU A 84 -4.56 29.80 13.22
C GLU A 84 -3.36 30.11 12.34
N ILE A 85 -3.63 30.69 11.17
CA ILE A 85 -2.73 31.71 10.65
C ILE A 85 -3.17 32.98 11.37
N GLU A 86 -2.55 33.30 12.51
CA GLU A 86 -2.72 34.63 13.11
C GLU A 86 -2.25 35.66 12.08
N SER A 87 -3.22 36.33 11.45
CA SER A 87 -2.94 37.49 10.63
C SER A 87 -2.42 38.58 11.58
N SER A 88 -1.24 39.13 11.28
CA SER A 88 -0.70 40.31 11.97
C SER A 88 -1.51 41.60 11.67
N SER A 89 -2.79 41.47 11.35
CA SER A 89 -3.71 42.54 10.97
C SER A 89 -5.13 42.38 11.53
N GLY A 90 -5.38 41.42 12.43
CA GLY A 90 -6.64 41.34 13.17
C GLY A 90 -7.87 40.99 12.33
N LEU A 91 -7.72 40.28 11.21
CA LEU A 91 -8.84 39.80 10.40
C LEU A 91 -8.80 38.27 10.28
N SER A 92 -9.61 37.61 11.11
CA SER A 92 -9.88 36.17 11.03
C SER A 92 -10.67 35.86 9.75
N MET A 93 -10.04 35.25 8.75
CA MET A 93 -10.74 34.60 7.63
C MET A 93 -10.66 33.08 7.77
N ALA A 94 -11.82 32.43 7.91
CA ALA A 94 -11.92 30.98 7.84
C ALA A 94 -11.59 30.51 6.40
N VAL A 95 -10.47 29.79 6.24
CA VAL A 95 -10.12 29.17 4.96
C VAL A 95 -10.71 27.76 4.92
N TYR A 96 -11.87 27.60 4.30
CA TYR A 96 -12.31 26.29 3.82
C TYR A 96 -11.63 25.99 2.49
N SER A 97 -10.84 24.92 2.41
CA SER A 97 -10.23 24.47 1.17
C SER A 97 -11.13 23.48 0.45
N ASP A 98 -11.81 23.93 -0.61
CA ASP A 98 -12.40 23.02 -1.59
C ASP A 98 -11.27 22.18 -2.24
N ILE A 99 -11.32 20.87 -1.99
CA ILE A 99 -10.27 19.88 -2.34
C ILE A 99 -10.09 19.72 -3.86
N LYS A 100 -11.03 20.20 -4.70
CA LYS A 100 -11.06 19.80 -6.12
C LYS A 100 -10.40 20.73 -7.13
N THR A 101 -10.06 21.98 -6.81
CA THR A 101 -9.48 22.89 -7.82
C THR A 101 -8.60 23.97 -7.20
N ARG A 102 -7.35 23.65 -6.83
CA ARG A 102 -6.37 24.69 -6.43
C ARG A 102 -5.37 24.96 -7.54
N LYS A 103 -5.79 25.75 -8.54
CA LYS A 103 -4.86 26.69 -9.19
C LYS A 103 -4.63 27.81 -8.18
N LEU A 104 -3.46 27.86 -7.58
CA LEU A 104 -3.03 28.99 -6.75
C LEU A 104 -3.02 30.24 -7.66
N ARG A 105 -3.91 31.19 -7.40
CA ARG A 105 -3.79 32.56 -7.89
C ARG A 105 -3.35 33.42 -6.72
N ILE A 106 -2.12 33.89 -6.80
CA ILE A 106 -1.66 35.02 -6.00
C ILE A 106 -2.26 36.25 -6.67
N VAL A 107 -3.12 36.98 -5.96
CA VAL A 107 -3.59 38.31 -6.39
C VAL A 107 -2.79 39.32 -5.58
N ALA A 108 -1.96 40.09 -6.29
CA ALA A 108 -1.27 41.25 -5.74
C ALA A 108 -2.20 42.48 -5.77
#